data_AF-A0A8S9YPZ5-F1
#
_entry.id   AF-A0A8S9YPZ5-F1
#
_cell.length_a   1.000
_cell.length_b   1.000
_cell.length_c   1.000
_cell.angle_alpha   90.00
_cell.angle_beta   90.00
_cell.angle_gamma   90.00
#
_symmetry.space_group_name_H-M   'P 1'
#
loop_
_entity.id
_entity.type
_entity.pdbx_description
1 polymer ?
#
loop_
_entity_poly.entity_id
_entity_poly.type
_entity_poly.pdbx_seq_one_letter_code
_entity_poly.pdbx_strand_id
1 'polypeptide(L)'
;MGMSAIETLNPAEFTRYLQQYRNTVCGRRAISILLNAIQTIRDTQSGFHCQLRFLQYAQSSPCQTMDDSSVSYAAASLVFR
;
A
#
# COMPACT_ATOMS: atom_id res chain seq x y z
N MET A 1 7.48 -5.49 1.58
CA MET A 1 6.68 -5.91 2.77
C MET A 1 5.38 -5.11 2.88
N GLY A 2 5.37 -3.80 3.17
CA GLY A 2 4.12 -3.00 3.15
C GLY A 2 3.68 -2.57 1.75
N MET A 3 4.55 -1.84 1.04
CA MET A 3 4.32 -1.43 -0.35
C MET A 3 4.04 -2.63 -1.27
N SER A 4 4.81 -3.71 -1.13
CA SER A 4 4.60 -4.96 -1.88
C SER A 4 3.21 -5.57 -1.62
N ALA A 5 2.71 -5.54 -0.38
CA ALA A 5 1.35 -6.03 -0.06
C ALA A 5 0.24 -5.15 -0.67
N ILE A 6 0.52 -3.87 -0.94
CA ILE A 6 -0.40 -3.00 -1.68
C ILE A 6 -0.34 -3.31 -3.18
N GLU A 7 0.85 -3.59 -3.73
CA GLU A 7 1.02 -3.96 -5.15
C GLU A 7 0.38 -5.30 -5.52
N THR A 8 0.19 -6.23 -4.57
CA THR A 8 -0.56 -7.48 -4.83
C THR A 8 -2.04 -7.25 -5.09
N LEU A 9 -2.54 -6.05 -4.77
CA LEU A 9 -3.96 -5.69 -4.88
C LEU A 9 -4.88 -6.61 -4.06
N ASN A 10 -4.35 -7.19 -2.96
CA ASN A 10 -5.07 -8.07 -2.06
C ASN A 10 -5.31 -7.38 -0.70
N PRO A 11 -6.55 -7.09 -0.31
CA PRO A 11 -6.85 -6.39 0.95
C PRO A 11 -6.49 -7.21 2.21
N ALA A 12 -6.55 -8.54 2.14
CA ALA A 12 -6.21 -9.41 3.27
C ALA A 12 -4.70 -9.38 3.56
N GLU A 13 -3.87 -9.40 2.51
CA GLU A 13 -2.41 -9.26 2.61
C GLU A 13 -2.02 -7.95 3.32
N PHE A 14 -2.60 -6.82 2.89
CA PHE A 14 -2.32 -5.52 3.51
C PHE A 14 -2.79 -5.46 4.98
N THR A 15 -3.93 -6.10 5.29
CA THR A 15 -4.44 -6.18 6.66
C THR A 15 -3.51 -6.99 7.56
N ARG A 16 -3.03 -8.15 7.10
CA ARG A 16 -2.06 -8.99 7.82
C ARG A 16 -0.76 -8.22 8.07
N TYR A 17 -0.27 -7.49 7.08
CA TYR A 17 0.90 -6.62 7.22
C TYR A 17 0.71 -5.59 8.35
N LEU A 18 -0.43 -4.87 8.38
CA LEU A 18 -0.70 -3.88 9.42
C LEU A 18 -0.82 -4.49 10.81
N GLN A 19 -1.41 -5.68 10.93
CA GLN A 19 -1.54 -6.40 12.20
C GLN A 19 -0.18 -6.86 12.74
N GLN A 20 0.68 -7.38 11.85
CA GLN A 20 1.99 -7.91 12.21
C GLN A 20 2.97 -6.81 12.61
N TYR A 21 3.07 -5.75 11.80
CA TYR A 21 4.14 -4.73 11.97
C TYR A 21 3.66 -3.45 12.63
N ARG A 22 2.35 -3.24 12.77
CA ARG A 22 1.74 -2.04 13.36
C ARG A 22 2.29 -0.72 12.79
N ASN A 23 2.66 -0.72 11.52
CA ASN A 23 3.29 0.45 10.89
C ASN A 23 2.35 1.67 10.90
N THR A 24 2.90 2.86 11.12
CA THR A 24 2.14 4.11 11.39
C THR A 24 1.66 4.82 10.12
N VAL A 25 1.13 4.05 9.16
CA VAL A 25 0.64 4.57 7.89
C VAL A 25 -0.66 5.36 8.11
N CYS A 26 -0.61 6.69 7.99
CA CYS A 26 -1.75 7.58 8.20
C CYS A 26 -2.93 7.29 7.24
N GLY A 27 -2.63 6.94 5.99
CA GLY A 27 -3.60 6.63 4.94
C GLY A 27 -4.12 5.19 4.92
N ARG A 28 -3.82 4.36 5.94
CA ARG A 28 -4.13 2.91 5.91
C ARG A 28 -5.59 2.57 5.58
N ARG A 29 -6.55 3.37 6.07
CA ARG A 29 -7.98 3.15 5.79
C ARG A 29 -8.34 3.43 4.33
N ALA A 30 -7.82 4.52 3.75
CA ALA A 30 -8.05 4.86 2.35
C ALA A 30 -7.45 3.80 1.42
N ILE A 31 -6.25 3.31 1.75
CA ILE A 31 -5.60 2.20 1.02
C ILE A 31 -6.46 0.93 1.11
N SER A 32 -6.95 0.55 2.29
CA SER A 32 -7.86 -0.61 2.43
C SER A 32 -9.14 -0.46 1.61
N ILE A 33 -9.75 0.73 1.55
CA ILE A 33 -10.94 0.98 0.72
C ILE A 33 -10.61 0.77 -0.76
N LEU A 34 -9.50 1.33 -1.25
CA LEU A 34 -9.04 1.15 -2.62
C LEU A 34 -8.84 -0.34 -2.97
N LEU A 35 -8.15 -1.09 -2.11
CA LEU A 35 -7.89 -2.52 -2.33
C LEU A 35 -9.18 -3.34 -2.36
N ASN A 36 -10.13 -3.06 -1.46
CA ASN A 36 -11.43 -3.73 -1.47
C ASN A 36 -12.26 -3.36 -2.70
N ALA A 37 -12.25 -2.10 -3.13
CA ALA A 37 -12.94 -1.68 -4.35
C ALA A 37 -12.41 -2.41 -5.59
N ILE A 38 -11.09 -2.53 -5.71
CA ILE A 38 -10.45 -3.29 -6.80
C ILE A 38 -10.83 -4.77 -6.75
N GLN A 39 -10.81 -5.38 -5.57
CA GLN A 39 -11.23 -6.78 -5.39
C GLN A 39 -12.69 -6.98 -5.83
N THR A 40 -13.62 -6.12 -5.38
CA THR A 40 -15.03 -6.18 -5.77
C THR A 40 -15.22 -6.07 -7.29
N ILE A 41 -14.46 -5.19 -7.97
CA ILE A 41 -14.54 -5.07 -9.43
C ILE A 41 -14.02 -6.35 -10.10
N ARG A 42 -12.90 -6.93 -9.64
CA ARG A 42 -12.37 -8.20 -10.16
C ARG A 42 -13.34 -9.37 -9.99
N ASP A 43 -14.09 -9.38 -8.89
CA ASP A 43 -15.05 -10.45 -8.60
C ASP A 43 -16.34 -10.32 -9.43
N THR A 44 -16.70 -9.10 -9.83
CA THR A 44 -17.95 -8.79 -10.56
C THR A 44 -17.77 -8.65 -12.07
N GLN A 45 -16.58 -8.25 -12.54
CA GLN A 45 -16.28 -8.01 -13.95
C GLN A 45 -15.17 -8.93 -14.43
N SER A 46 -15.56 -9.89 -15.28
CA SER A 46 -14.60 -10.77 -15.96
C SER A 46 -13.70 -9.97 -16.90
N GLY A 47 -12.38 -10.16 -16.80
CA GLY A 47 -11.40 -9.47 -17.65
C GLY A 47 -10.96 -8.09 -17.17
N PHE A 48 -11.35 -7.66 -15.97
CA PHE A 48 -10.83 -6.42 -15.40
C PHE A 48 -9.36 -6.58 -14.96
N HIS A 49 -8.44 -5.98 -15.72
CA HIS A 49 -7.01 -6.01 -15.41
C HIS A 49 -6.53 -4.65 -14.93
N CYS A 50 -5.91 -4.66 -13.75
CA CYS A 50 -5.27 -3.48 -13.20
C CYS A 50 -4.00 -3.86 -12.45
N GLN A 51 -3.07 -2.91 -12.43
CA GLN A 51 -1.77 -3.07 -11.80
C GLN A 51 -1.41 -1.80 -11.04
N LEU A 52 -0.98 -1.97 -9.78
CA LEU A 52 -0.45 -0.87 -8.97
C LEU A 52 1.06 -1.02 -8.86
N ARG A 53 1.78 0.08 -9.06
CA ARG A 53 3.24 0.15 -8.89
C ARG A 53 3.64 1.38 -8.09
N PHE A 54 4.53 1.19 -7.13
CA PHE A 54 5.24 2.29 -6.50
C PHE A 54 6.31 2.82 -7.45
N LEU A 55 6.37 4.14 -7.58
CA LEU A 55 7.26 4.85 -8.49
C LEU A 55 8.43 5.48 -7.76
N GLN A 56 8.19 5.96 -6.54
CA GLN A 56 9.19 6.67 -5.74
C GLN A 56 8.99 6.39 -4.26
N TYR A 57 10.10 6.29 -3.55
CA TYR A 57 10.15 6.25 -2.09
C TYR A 57 11.11 7.33 -1.60
N ALA A 58 10.74 8.02 -0.53
CA ALA A 58 11.58 9.01 0.13
C ALA A 58 11.33 9.00 1.64
N GLN A 59 12.23 9.61 2.38
CA GLN A 59 12.13 9.82 3.81
C GLN A 59 12.46 11.28 4.10
N SER A 60 11.85 11.88 5.13
CA SER A 60 12.19 13.25 5.54
C SER A 60 13.65 13.38 5.97
N SER A 61 14.18 12.32 6.60
CA SER A 61 15.56 12.20 7.06
C SER A 61 15.92 10.72 7.24
N PRO A 62 17.20 10.34 7.11
CA PRO A 62 17.65 9.00 7.47
C PRO A 62 17.84 8.91 9.00
N CYS A 63 17.08 8.05 9.68
CA CYS A 63 17.33 7.75 11.10
C CYS A 63 18.57 6.86 11.23
N GLN A 64 19.57 7.29 12.01
CA GLN A 64 20.81 6.56 12.28
C GLN A 64 20.90 6.12 13.76
N THR A 65 20.19 6.82 14.64
CA THR A 65 20.16 6.57 16.08
C THR A 65 18.73 6.36 16.58
N MET A 66 18.58 5.90 17.82
CA MET A 66 17.27 5.65 18.44
C MET A 66 16.51 6.94 18.80
N ASP A 67 17.21 8.07 18.87
CA ASP A 67 16.62 9.38 19.19
C ASP A 67 16.12 10.11 17.93
N ASP A 68 16.49 9.61 16.75
CA ASP A 68 16.07 10.22 15.48
C ASP A 68 14.60 9.93 15.19
N SER A 69 13.95 10.88 14.51
CA SER A 69 12.60 10.72 13.98
C SER A 69 12.54 11.05 12.50
N SER A 70 11.67 10.34 11.78
CA SER A 70 11.50 10.51 10.34
C SER A 70 10.10 10.09 9.89
N VAL A 71 9.64 10.67 8.79
CA VAL A 71 8.40 10.31 8.10
C VAL A 71 8.76 9.75 6.72
N SER A 72 8.15 8.61 6.37
CA SER A 72 8.29 8.00 5.06
C SER A 72 7.23 8.49 4.07
N TYR A 73 7.64 8.72 2.83
CA TYR A 73 6.78 9.10 1.71
C TYR A 73 6.91 8.06 0.59
N ALA A 74 5.78 7.72 -0.03
CA ALA A 74 5.75 6.79 -1.15
C ALA A 74 4.72 7.27 -2.18
N ALA A 75 5.08 7.22 -3.46
CA ALA A 75 4.20 7.54 -4.57
C ALA A 75 3.93 6.29 -5.41
N ALA A 76 2.67 6.07 -5.77
CA ALA A 76 2.25 4.92 -6.58
C ALA A 76 1.26 5.33 -7.67
N SER A 77 1.18 4.54 -8.73
CA SER A 77 0.22 4.67 -9.81
C SER A 77 -0.54 3.35 -10.00
N LEU A 78 -1.85 3.45 -10.20
CA LEU A 78 -2.73 2.37 -10.58
C LEU A 78 -3.08 2.54 -12.06
N VAL A 79 -2.79 1.51 -12.86
CA VAL A 79 -3.05 1.50 -14.30
C VAL A 79 -4.08 0.41 -14.61
N PHE A 80 -5.11 0.77 -15.36
CA PHE A 80 -6.11 -0.15 -15.92
C PHE A 80 -5.71 -0.48 -17.35
N ARG A 81 -5.77 -1.76 -17.74
CA ARG A 81 -5.49 -2.23 -19.10
C ARG A 81 -6.67 -3.00 -19.65
#